data_AF-A0A1X9MHN0-F1
#
_entry.id   AF-A0A1X9MHN0-F1
#
_cell.length_a   1.000
_cell.length_b   1.000
_cell.length_c   1.000
_cell.angle_alpha   90.00
_cell.angle_beta   90.00
_cell.angle_gamma   90.00
#
_symmetry.space_group_name_H-M   'P 1'
#
loop_
_entity.id
_entity.type
_entity.pdbx_description
1 polymer ?
#
loop_
_entity_poly.entity_id
_entity_poly.type
_entity_poly.pdbx_seq_one_letter_code
_entity_poly.pdbx_strand_id
1 'polypeptide(L)'
;MNLGKAALTAHVLHDVNEERIRQNEKWGLQRHQHGVWLSILVEEVGEVAEAIQKGMVSEKETDAHDLYNELIQVAAVAVAIAEQVKEEEINV
;
A
#
# COMPACT_ATOMS: atom_id res chain seq x y z
N MET A 1 -21.06 5.26 -21.91
CA MET A 1 -20.70 5.47 -20.49
C MET A 1 -19.88 4.26 -20.07
N ASN A 2 -18.61 4.42 -19.73
CA ASN A 2 -17.65 3.32 -19.55
C ASN A 2 -17.80 2.67 -18.16
N LEU A 3 -18.87 1.87 -18.01
CA LEU A 3 -19.19 1.12 -16.78
C LEU A 3 -18.04 0.19 -16.34
N GLY A 4 -17.22 -0.29 -17.28
CA GLY A 4 -16.09 -1.18 -17.00
C GLY A 4 -14.97 -0.54 -16.19
N LYS A 5 -14.61 0.72 -16.46
CA LYS A 5 -13.51 1.39 -15.73
C LYS A 5 -13.90 1.75 -14.29
N ALA A 6 -15.14 2.15 -14.08
CA ALA A 6 -15.67 2.44 -12.74
C ALA A 6 -15.76 1.15 -11.90
N ALA A 7 -16.23 0.05 -12.49
CA ALA A 7 -16.26 -1.26 -11.83
C ALA A 7 -14.84 -1.76 -11.47
N LEU A 8 -13.87 -1.60 -12.36
CA LEU A 8 -12.47 -1.97 -12.09
C LEU A 8 -11.87 -1.13 -10.95
N THR A 9 -12.09 0.18 -10.97
CA THR A 9 -11.58 1.07 -9.91
C THR A 9 -12.17 0.69 -8.54
N ALA A 10 -13.47 0.38 -8.49
CA ALA A 10 -14.12 -0.06 -7.26
C ALA A 10 -13.54 -1.39 -6.74
N HIS A 11 -13.21 -2.31 -7.63
CA HIS A 11 -12.57 -3.58 -7.26
C HIS A 11 -11.17 -3.35 -6.66
N VAL A 12 -10.34 -2.54 -7.31
CA VAL A 12 -8.99 -2.20 -6.80
C VAL A 12 -9.08 -1.51 -5.44
N LEU A 13 -10.03 -0.59 -5.25
CA LEU A 13 -10.22 0.07 -3.95
C LEU A 13 -10.71 -0.89 -2.86
N HIS A 14 -11.48 -1.92 -3.23
CA HIS A 14 -11.84 -2.99 -2.31
C HIS A 14 -10.62 -3.79 -1.88
N ASP A 15 -9.73 -4.15 -2.80
CA ASP A 15 -8.50 -4.88 -2.48
C ASP A 15 -7.57 -4.06 -1.56
N VAL A 16 -7.47 -2.75 -1.77
CA VAL A 16 -6.74 -1.84 -0.86
C VAL A 16 -7.34 -1.86 0.56
N ASN A 17 -8.67 -1.88 0.66
CA ASN A 17 -9.33 -1.97 1.96
C ASN A 17 -9.06 -3.31 2.66
N GLU A 18 -9.14 -4.43 1.94
CA GLU A 18 -8.83 -5.75 2.49
C GLU A 18 -7.37 -5.86 2.95
N GLU A 19 -6.44 -5.31 2.17
CA GLU A 19 -5.03 -5.25 2.55
C GLU A 19 -4.81 -4.37 3.78
N ARG A 20 -5.46 -3.21 3.87
CA ARG A 20 -5.40 -2.36 5.06
C ARG A 20 -5.90 -3.09 6.31
N ILE A 21 -6.98 -3.87 6.19
CA ILE A 21 -7.47 -4.72 7.29
C ILE A 21 -6.41 -5.75 7.67
N ARG A 22 -5.86 -6.50 6.70
CA ARG A 22 -4.81 -7.50 6.94
C ARG A 22 -3.59 -6.92 7.63
N GLN A 23 -3.10 -5.75 7.21
CA GLN A 23 -1.97 -5.07 7.86
C GLN A 23 -2.29 -4.69 9.30
N ASN A 24 -3.51 -4.23 9.57
CA ASN A 24 -3.95 -3.92 10.93
C ASN A 24 -4.07 -5.18 11.81
N GLU A 25 -4.51 -6.31 11.25
CA GLU A 25 -4.53 -7.60 11.96
C GLU A 25 -3.11 -8.11 12.26
N LYS A 26 -2.19 -7.96 11.30
CA LYS A 26 -0.80 -8.42 11.41
C LYS A 26 0.01 -7.60 12.42
N TRP A 27 -0.16 -6.28 12.41
CA TRP A 27 0.71 -5.35 13.14
C TRP A 27 0.00 -4.56 14.25
N GLY A 28 -1.32 -4.68 14.37
CA GLY A 28 -2.14 -3.84 15.25
C GLY A 28 -2.26 -2.40 14.77
N LEU A 29 -2.79 -1.54 15.63
CA LEU A 29 -2.91 -0.11 15.37
C LEU A 29 -1.52 0.54 15.28
N GLN A 30 -1.20 1.08 14.11
CA GLN A 30 0.07 1.77 13.86
C GLN A 30 -0.15 3.28 13.82
N ARG A 31 0.52 4.04 14.69
CA ARG A 31 0.57 5.51 14.67
C ARG A 31 1.99 5.97 14.92
N HIS A 32 2.55 6.70 13.97
CA HIS A 32 3.99 6.99 13.90
C HIS A 32 4.25 8.46 13.60
N GLN A 33 5.47 8.90 13.87
CA GLN A 33 5.94 10.19 13.34
C GLN A 33 6.06 10.13 11.81
N HIS A 34 5.83 11.26 11.13
CA HIS A 34 5.86 11.33 9.67
C HIS A 34 7.13 10.77 9.02
N GLY A 35 8.29 10.90 9.68
CA GLY A 35 9.55 10.33 9.18
C GLY A 35 9.53 8.80 9.16
N VAL A 36 8.95 8.16 10.18
CA VAL A 36 8.81 6.70 10.24
C VAL A 36 7.78 6.24 9.21
N TRP A 37 6.67 6.96 9.06
CA TRP A 37 5.69 6.68 8.01
C TRP A 37 6.27 6.77 6.60
N LEU A 38 7.10 7.79 6.34
CA LEU A 38 7.79 7.92 5.06
C LEU A 38 8.71 6.73 4.79
N SER A 39 9.45 6.25 5.81
CA SER A 39 10.29 5.06 5.66
C SER A 39 9.48 3.82 5.28
N ILE A 40 8.37 3.56 5.98
CA ILE A 40 7.49 2.40 5.69
C ILE A 40 6.90 2.52 4.27
N LEU A 41 6.41 3.70 3.89
CA LEU A 41 5.87 3.91 2.55
C LEU A 41 6.92 3.68 1.45
N VAL A 42 8.17 4.12 1.68
CA VAL A 42 9.26 3.95 0.72
C VAL A 42 9.74 2.51 0.65
N GLU A 43 9.66 1.74 1.74
CA GLU A 43 9.93 0.31 1.76
C GLU A 43 9.00 -0.44 0.78
N GLU A 44 7.68 -0.21 0.88
CA GLU A 44 6.68 -0.80 -0.03
C GLU A 44 6.88 -0.35 -1.50
N VAL A 45 7.29 0.91 -1.72
CA VAL A 45 7.65 1.39 -3.07
C VAL A 45 8.90 0.67 -3.61
N GLY A 46 9.83 0.30 -2.72
CA GLY A 46 10.96 -0.56 -3.03
C GLY A 46 10.51 -1.94 -3.53
N GLU A 47 9.58 -2.57 -2.83
CA GLU A 47 9.01 -3.88 -3.23
C GLU A 47 8.31 -3.81 -4.60
N VAL A 48 7.59 -2.71 -4.88
CA VAL A 48 7.06 -2.44 -6.23
C VAL A 48 8.18 -2.37 -7.27
N ALA A 49 9.27 -1.66 -6.97
CA ALA A 49 10.39 -1.54 -7.91
C ALA A 49 11.06 -2.89 -8.17
N GLU A 50 11.16 -3.75 -7.17
CA GLU A 50 11.67 -5.11 -7.29
C GLU A 50 10.72 -6.00 -8.10
N ALA A 51 9.41 -5.93 -7.84
CA ALA A 51 8.39 -6.66 -8.61
C ALA A 51 8.38 -6.27 -10.09
N ILE A 52 8.62 -5.00 -10.43
CA ILE A 52 8.75 -4.53 -11.82
C ILE A 52 10.01 -5.08 -12.50
N GLN A 53 11.09 -5.27 -11.75
CA GLN A 53 12.38 -5.76 -12.28
C GLN A 53 12.41 -7.27 -12.49
N LYS A 54 11.40 -8.03 -12.03
CA LYS A 54 11.29 -9.47 -12.28
C LYS A 54 11.35 -9.77 -13.78
N GLY A 55 12.27 -10.65 -14.19
CA GLY A 55 12.54 -10.99 -15.59
C GLY A 55 13.48 -10.03 -16.33
N MET A 56 14.07 -9.03 -15.66
CA MET A 56 15.14 -8.19 -16.22
C MET A 56 16.53 -8.77 -15.94
N VAL A 57 17.53 -8.35 -16.72
CA VAL A 57 18.95 -8.77 -16.52
C VAL A 57 19.47 -8.39 -15.14
N SER A 58 18.89 -7.36 -14.51
CA SER A 58 19.23 -6.89 -13.17
C SER A 58 18.35 -7.47 -12.06
N GLU A 59 17.55 -8.51 -12.34
CA GLU A 59 16.72 -9.19 -11.34
C GLU A 59 17.57 -9.67 -10.17
N LYS A 60 17.08 -9.44 -8.96
CA LYS A 60 17.63 -9.94 -7.71
C LYS A 60 16.61 -10.88 -7.07
N GLU A 61 17.09 -11.84 -6.28
CA GLU A 61 16.18 -12.58 -5.41
C GLU A 61 15.53 -11.61 -4.40
N THR A 62 14.21 -11.66 -4.31
CA THR A 62 13.36 -10.78 -3.50
C THR A 62 12.17 -11.57 -2.96
N ASP A 63 11.69 -11.20 -1.78
CA ASP A 63 10.45 -11.69 -1.18
C ASP A 63 9.21 -10.91 -1.64
N ALA A 64 9.37 -9.89 -2.50
CA ALA A 64 8.27 -9.18 -3.11
C ALA A 64 7.28 -10.14 -3.79
N HIS A 65 6.00 -9.88 -3.64
CA HIS A 65 4.87 -10.49 -4.32
C HIS A 65 4.82 -10.08 -5.79
N ASP A 66 3.72 -10.41 -6.47
CA ASP A 66 3.49 -9.86 -7.81
C ASP A 66 3.19 -8.35 -7.76
N LEU A 67 3.42 -7.68 -8.89
CA LEU A 67 3.29 -6.24 -9.03
C LEU A 67 1.92 -5.71 -8.57
N TYR A 68 0.83 -6.44 -8.79
CA TYR A 68 -0.49 -5.97 -8.39
C TYR A 68 -0.58 -5.92 -6.87
N ASN A 69 -0.20 -7.00 -6.19
CA ASN A 69 -0.19 -7.03 -4.73
C ASN A 69 0.71 -5.94 -4.13
N GLU A 70 1.89 -5.69 -4.69
CA GLU A 70 2.78 -4.64 -4.17
C GLU A 70 2.19 -3.23 -4.31
N LEU A 71 1.51 -2.95 -5.43
CA LEU A 71 0.79 -1.68 -5.59
C LEU A 71 -0.36 -1.54 -4.57
N ILE A 72 -1.01 -2.64 -4.22
CA ILE A 72 -2.07 -2.68 -3.19
C ILE A 72 -1.46 -2.43 -1.80
N GLN A 73 -0.30 -3.02 -1.47
CA GLN A 73 0.40 -2.80 -0.19
C GLN A 73 0.83 -1.33 -0.01
N VAL A 74 1.45 -0.72 -1.03
CA VAL A 74 1.79 0.73 -1.04
C VAL A 74 0.55 1.59 -0.78
N ALA A 75 -0.56 1.31 -1.47
CA ALA A 75 -1.79 2.07 -1.32
C ALA A 75 -2.39 1.91 0.09
N ALA A 76 -2.35 0.71 0.67
CA ALA A 76 -2.83 0.46 2.03
C ALA A 76 -2.01 1.21 3.09
N VAL A 77 -0.69 1.31 2.93
CA VAL A 77 0.15 2.15 3.80
C VAL A 77 -0.20 3.63 3.66
N ALA A 78 -0.41 4.13 2.44
CA ALA A 78 -0.84 5.51 2.23
C ALA A 78 -2.20 5.80 2.90
N VAL A 79 -3.14 4.84 2.87
CA VAL A 79 -4.41 4.93 3.61
C VAL A 79 -4.16 4.99 5.12
N ALA A 80 -3.29 4.13 5.68
CA ALA A 80 -2.96 4.15 7.10
C ALA A 80 -2.39 5.49 7.58
N ILE A 81 -1.55 6.13 6.75
CA ILE A 81 -1.02 7.48 7.02
C ILE A 81 -2.16 8.51 7.00
N ALA A 82 -3.02 8.46 5.99
CA ALA A 82 -4.15 9.37 5.86
C ALA A 82 -5.16 9.22 7.01
N GLU A 83 -5.39 8.00 7.50
CA GLU A 83 -6.20 7.73 8.71
C GLU A 83 -5.64 8.50 9.91
N GLN A 84 -4.34 8.39 10.18
CA GLN A 84 -3.71 9.12 11.28
C GLN A 84 -3.84 10.63 11.11
N VAL A 85 -3.49 11.16 9.92
CA VAL A 85 -3.61 12.60 9.65
C VAL A 85 -5.05 13.07 9.87
N LYS A 86 -6.04 12.28 9.45
CA LYS A 86 -7.43 12.63 9.63
C LYS A 86 -7.88 12.59 11.09
N GLU A 87 -7.42 11.62 11.85
CA GLU A 87 -7.66 11.54 13.29
C GLU A 87 -7.05 12.73 14.02
N GLU A 88 -5.84 13.14 13.64
CA GLU A 88 -5.17 14.32 14.20
C GLU A 88 -5.99 15.58 13.92
N GLU A 89 -6.49 15.79 12.69
CA GLU A 89 -7.35 16.94 12.34
C GLU A 89 -8.64 17.02 13.16
N ILE A 90 -9.27 15.89 13.45
CA ILE A 90 -10.55 15.84 14.20
C ILE A 90 -10.33 16.06 15.70
N ASN A 91 -9.15 15.70 16.21
CA ASN A 91 -8.79 15.81 17.62
C ASN A 91 -8.08 17.13 17.97
N VAL A 92 -8.02 18.10 17.05
CA VAL A 92 -7.57 19.49 17.28
C VAL A 92 -8.75 20.40 17.59
#